data_AF-A0A5Q0HD79-F1
#
_entry.id   AF-A0A5Q0HD79-F1
#
_cell.length_a   1.000
_cell.length_b   1.000
_cell.length_c   1.000
_cell.angle_alpha   90.00
_cell.angle_beta   90.00
_cell.angle_gamma   90.00
#
_symmetry.space_group_name_H-M   'P 1'
#
loop_
_entity.id
_entity.type
_entity.pdbx_description
1 polymer ?
#
loop_
_entity_poly.entity_id
_entity_poly.type
_entity_poly.pdbx_seq_one_letter_code
_entity_poly.pdbx_strand_id
1 'polypeptide(L)'
;MGIPAWVWFTVAAVAGVAGFALLATDRAQRTARNRERRRWAALRGWQFEETDHVLPTRWESGAIAYYGAGVAKDVVAGSTFTADGRRQVYVLDHETGGKVNSVLVGVRCRRALPVVVELWLPSVPFQRDQMPDLLGPVGSRYAFVSELPAARKLINPDLVDAAEEIGADVTVVWLENDWVLAAAPPGSTPARLERLLRDLGELADVVDPFDADDESDTGGEVHRPQFGRKQ
;
A
#
# COMPACT_ATOMS: atom_id res chain seq x y z
N MET A 1 5.98 37.94 46.29
CA MET A 1 5.65 36.66 46.94
C MET A 1 5.86 35.55 45.92
N GLY A 2 6.83 34.65 46.15
CA GLY A 2 7.10 33.52 45.25
C GLY A 2 6.06 32.41 45.43
N ILE A 3 5.78 31.66 44.35
CA ILE A 3 4.90 30.49 44.40
C ILE A 3 5.52 29.45 45.34
N PRO A 4 4.79 28.94 46.36
CA PRO A 4 5.32 27.94 47.29
C PRO A 4 5.76 26.64 46.59
N ALA A 5 6.85 26.02 47.04
CA ALA A 5 7.39 24.80 46.43
C ALA A 5 6.38 23.64 46.38
N TRP A 6 5.49 23.51 47.37
CA TRP A 6 4.46 22.48 47.39
C TRP A 6 3.48 22.57 46.22
N VAL A 7 3.23 23.78 45.69
CA VAL A 7 2.38 23.98 44.50
C VAL A 7 3.04 23.33 43.29
N TRP A 8 4.35 23.51 43.12
CA TRP A 8 5.10 22.88 42.04
C TRP A 8 5.12 21.36 42.16
N PHE A 9 5.25 20.81 43.37
CA PHE A 9 5.15 19.37 43.59
C PHE A 9 3.76 18.81 43.23
N THR A 10 2.68 19.51 43.61
CA THR A 10 1.33 19.11 43.25
C THR A 10 1.12 19.15 41.74
N VAL A 11 1.57 20.20 41.06
CA VAL A 11 1.51 20.30 39.59
C VAL A 11 2.29 19.16 38.93
N ALA A 12 3.51 18.88 39.41
CA ALA A 12 4.33 17.79 38.90
C ALA A 12 3.69 16.41 39.14
N ALA A 13 3.08 16.18 40.30
CA ALA A 13 2.39 14.94 40.62
C ALA A 13 1.17 14.73 39.70
N VAL A 14 0.35 15.77 39.50
CA VAL A 14 -0.81 15.72 38.60
C VAL A 14 -0.36 15.48 37.16
N ALA A 15 0.66 16.20 36.68
CA ALA A 15 1.23 15.99 35.35
C ALA A 15 1.80 14.58 35.19
N GLY A 16 2.46 14.03 36.22
CA GLY A 16 3.00 12.67 36.23
C GLY A 16 1.90 11.61 36.15
N VAL A 17 0.83 11.75 36.93
CA VAL A 17 -0.33 10.84 36.88
C VAL A 17 -1.02 10.91 35.51
N ALA A 18 -1.22 12.12 34.96
CA ALA A 18 -1.82 12.29 33.64
C ALA A 18 -0.95 11.67 32.54
N GLY A 19 0.36 11.90 32.56
CA GLY A 19 1.31 11.31 31.62
C GLY A 19 1.33 9.78 31.71
N PHE A 20 1.34 9.23 32.91
CA PHE A 20 1.27 7.77 33.12
C PHE A 20 -0.03 7.18 32.57
N ALA A 21 -1.18 7.83 32.84
CA ALA A 21 -2.47 7.38 32.33
C ALA A 21 -2.53 7.38 30.79
N LEU A 22 -1.97 8.41 30.15
CA LEU A 22 -1.88 8.49 28.68
C LEU A 22 -1.02 7.36 28.11
N LEU A 23 0.16 7.10 28.69
CA LEU A 23 1.05 6.02 28.25
C LEU A 23 0.42 4.63 28.45
N ALA A 24 -0.27 4.42 29.57
CA ALA A 24 -0.97 3.17 29.83
C ALA A 24 -2.09 2.92 28.80
N THR A 25 -2.84 3.98 28.44
CA THR A 25 -3.91 3.91 27.45
C THR A 25 -3.38 3.63 26.05
N ASP A 26 -2.32 4.34 25.61
CA ASP A 26 -1.67 4.09 24.32
C ASP A 26 -1.14 2.65 24.23
N ARG A 27 -0.46 2.18 25.29
CA ARG A 27 0.02 0.78 25.34
C ARG A 27 -1.11 -0.23 25.26
N ALA A 28 -2.23 0.02 25.96
CA ALA A 28 -3.39 -0.86 25.92
C ALA A 28 -4.02 -0.93 24.52
N GLN A 29 -4.15 0.23 23.83
CA GLN A 29 -4.65 0.31 22.46
C GLN A 29 -3.77 -0.44 21.47
N ARG A 30 -2.45 -0.22 21.50
CA ARG A 30 -1.49 -0.94 20.64
C ARG A 30 -1.58 -2.45 20.84
N THR A 31 -1.65 -2.89 22.10
CA THR A 31 -1.77 -4.32 22.42
C THR A 31 -3.10 -4.91 21.92
N ALA A 32 -4.21 -4.17 22.04
CA ALA A 32 -5.51 -4.60 21.54
C ALA A 32 -5.51 -4.75 20.01
N ARG A 33 -4.92 -3.79 19.29
CA ARG A 33 -4.80 -3.82 17.83
C ARG A 33 -3.93 -4.99 17.35
N ASN A 34 -2.77 -5.21 17.97
CA ASN A 34 -1.92 -6.35 17.69
C ASN A 34 -2.68 -7.69 17.85
N ARG A 35 -3.44 -7.85 18.95
CA ARG A 35 -4.27 -9.05 19.16
C ARG A 35 -5.37 -9.20 18.12
N GLU A 36 -5.97 -8.10 17.67
CA GLU A 36 -6.98 -8.12 16.60
C GLU A 36 -6.37 -8.53 15.26
N ARG A 37 -5.26 -7.90 14.85
CA ARG A 37 -4.52 -8.23 13.63
C ARG A 37 -4.07 -9.70 13.60
N ARG A 38 -3.50 -10.19 14.70
CA ARG A 38 -3.09 -11.60 14.86
C ARG A 38 -4.25 -12.56 14.72
N ARG A 39 -5.40 -12.27 15.36
CA ARG A 39 -6.61 -13.11 15.26
C ARG A 39 -7.18 -13.12 13.85
N TRP A 40 -7.22 -11.96 13.21
CA TRP A 40 -7.66 -11.85 11.83
C TRP A 40 -6.79 -12.68 10.88
N ALA A 41 -5.47 -12.57 10.98
CA ALA A 41 -4.54 -13.39 10.20
C ALA A 41 -4.78 -14.90 10.44
N ALA A 42 -4.92 -15.32 11.70
CA ALA A 42 -5.18 -16.71 12.04
C ALA A 42 -6.51 -17.24 11.43
N LEU A 43 -7.58 -16.44 11.46
CA LEU A 43 -8.87 -16.81 10.84
C LEU A 43 -8.77 -17.01 9.32
N ARG A 44 -7.85 -16.32 8.66
CA ARG A 44 -7.57 -16.47 7.23
C ARG A 44 -6.56 -17.57 6.90
N GLY A 45 -5.96 -18.21 7.91
CA GLY A 45 -4.81 -19.10 7.72
C GLY A 45 -3.57 -18.36 7.19
N TRP A 46 -3.47 -17.06 7.47
CA TRP A 46 -2.33 -16.22 7.10
C TRP A 46 -1.30 -16.14 8.23
N GLN A 47 -0.08 -15.78 7.87
CA GLN A 47 1.01 -15.64 8.82
C GLN A 47 0.97 -14.25 9.47
N PHE A 48 1.38 -14.19 10.74
CA PHE A 48 1.48 -12.96 11.50
C PHE A 48 2.86 -12.85 12.14
N GLU A 49 3.48 -11.70 12.01
CA GLU A 49 4.76 -11.36 12.63
C GLU A 49 4.66 -9.97 13.29
N GLU A 50 5.22 -9.83 14.49
CA GLU A 50 5.09 -8.56 15.23
C GLU A 50 5.93 -7.44 14.62
N THR A 51 7.07 -7.76 14.02
CA THR A 51 8.01 -6.78 13.48
C THR A 51 8.83 -7.38 12.35
N ASP A 52 8.93 -6.65 11.24
CA ASP A 52 9.83 -6.96 10.12
C ASP A 52 10.60 -5.69 9.71
N HIS A 53 11.93 -5.81 9.64
CA HIS A 53 12.83 -4.71 9.26
C HIS A 53 13.20 -4.71 7.78
N VAL A 54 12.98 -5.81 7.08
CA VAL A 54 13.41 -6.04 5.69
C VAL A 54 12.27 -5.81 4.72
N LEU A 55 11.03 -6.14 5.08
CA LEU A 55 9.89 -6.02 4.17
C LEU A 55 9.71 -4.61 3.59
N PRO A 56 9.74 -3.51 4.38
CA PRO A 56 9.63 -2.16 3.82
C PRO A 56 10.75 -1.78 2.86
N THR A 57 11.93 -2.39 2.97
CA THR A 57 13.08 -2.08 2.10
C THR A 57 12.93 -2.65 0.69
N ARG A 58 11.84 -3.37 0.41
CA ARG A 58 11.49 -3.83 -0.93
C ARG A 58 10.79 -2.76 -1.76
N TRP A 59 10.35 -1.69 -1.10
CA TRP A 59 9.64 -0.61 -1.76
C TRP A 59 10.34 0.72 -1.55
N GLU A 60 10.24 1.60 -2.54
CA GLU A 60 10.95 2.88 -2.54
C GLU A 60 10.03 4.06 -2.81
N SER A 61 8.80 3.84 -3.27
CA SER A 61 7.88 4.89 -3.73
C SER A 61 6.70 5.10 -2.78
N GLY A 62 5.81 6.03 -3.15
CA GLY A 62 4.57 6.31 -2.44
C GLY A 62 4.80 6.70 -0.98
N ALA A 63 4.14 5.96 -0.07
CA ALA A 63 4.24 6.21 1.36
C ALA A 63 5.65 5.96 1.93
N ILE A 64 6.45 5.08 1.31
CA ILE A 64 7.82 4.82 1.76
C ILE A 64 8.73 6.01 1.48
N ALA A 65 8.71 6.56 0.27
CA ALA A 65 9.47 7.78 -0.04
C ALA A 65 8.97 8.99 0.77
N TYR A 66 7.68 9.04 1.12
CA TYR A 66 7.10 10.15 1.86
C TYR A 66 7.42 10.12 3.37
N TYR A 67 7.27 8.98 4.03
CA TYR A 67 7.53 8.84 5.47
C TYR A 67 8.92 8.32 5.81
N GLY A 68 9.70 7.86 4.82
CA GLY A 68 10.95 7.14 5.00
C GLY A 68 10.76 5.62 5.16
N ALA A 69 11.84 4.84 5.01
CA ALA A 69 11.80 3.37 5.03
C ALA A 69 11.10 2.78 6.27
N GLY A 70 11.38 3.33 7.46
CA GLY A 70 10.71 2.93 8.70
C GLY A 70 10.89 1.44 9.05
N VAL A 71 9.94 0.91 9.82
CA VAL A 71 9.87 -0.50 10.24
C VAL A 71 8.44 -1.00 10.05
N ALA A 72 8.28 -2.26 9.63
CA ALA A 72 6.96 -2.89 9.57
C ALA A 72 6.60 -3.47 10.95
N LYS A 73 5.41 -3.15 11.43
CA LYS A 73 4.81 -3.70 12.66
C LYS A 73 3.53 -4.44 12.32
N ASP A 74 3.15 -5.39 13.17
CA ASP A 74 1.88 -6.13 13.06
C ASP A 74 1.66 -6.68 11.64
N VAL A 75 2.71 -7.30 11.10
CA VAL A 75 2.80 -7.75 9.70
C VAL A 75 1.95 -8.99 9.50
N VAL A 76 1.15 -8.97 8.44
CA VAL A 76 0.35 -10.09 7.97
C VAL A 76 0.79 -10.43 6.57
N ALA A 77 1.17 -11.70 6.38
CA ALA A 77 1.57 -12.25 5.10
C ALA A 77 0.60 -13.35 4.70
N GLY A 78 0.03 -13.25 3.51
CA GLY A 78 -1.01 -14.15 3.07
C GLY A 78 -1.20 -14.18 1.57
N SER A 79 -2.42 -14.54 1.17
CA SER A 79 -2.82 -14.55 -0.23
C SER A 79 -4.31 -14.25 -0.36
N THR A 80 -4.68 -13.52 -1.40
CA THR A 80 -6.08 -13.31 -1.77
C THR A 80 -6.37 -13.97 -3.12
N PHE A 81 -7.65 -14.22 -3.39
CA PHE A 81 -8.12 -14.62 -4.71
C PHE A 81 -8.67 -13.37 -5.42
N THR A 82 -8.19 -13.13 -6.63
CA THR A 82 -8.69 -12.13 -7.57
C THR A 82 -9.32 -12.85 -8.77
N ALA A 83 -9.83 -12.12 -9.77
CA ALA A 83 -10.40 -12.74 -10.97
C ALA A 83 -9.36 -13.57 -11.73
N ASP A 84 -8.11 -13.11 -11.72
CA ASP A 84 -6.98 -13.75 -12.41
C ASP A 84 -6.23 -14.80 -11.57
N GLY A 85 -6.77 -15.13 -10.39
CA GLY A 85 -6.26 -16.21 -9.54
C GLY A 85 -5.67 -15.75 -8.22
N ARG A 86 -4.74 -16.54 -7.67
CA ARG A 86 -4.23 -16.34 -6.30
C ARG A 86 -3.03 -15.40 -6.31
N ARG A 87 -3.12 -14.28 -5.60
CA ARG A 87 -2.04 -13.28 -5.45
C ARG A 87 -1.52 -13.23 -4.02
N GLN A 88 -0.21 -13.05 -3.86
CA GLN A 88 0.42 -12.84 -2.55
C GLN A 88 0.03 -11.46 -2.02
N VAL A 89 -0.24 -11.35 -0.72
CA VAL A 89 -0.59 -10.07 -0.08
C VAL A 89 0.19 -9.84 1.20
N TYR A 90 0.44 -8.56 1.48
CA TYR A 90 0.97 -8.10 2.76
C TYR A 90 0.09 -6.99 3.34
N VAL A 91 -0.06 -7.00 4.66
CA VAL A 91 -0.62 -5.87 5.43
C VAL A 91 0.30 -5.60 6.60
N LEU A 92 0.72 -4.35 6.78
CA LEU A 92 1.62 -3.97 7.86
C LEU A 92 1.35 -2.55 8.33
N ASP A 93 1.58 -2.30 9.62
CA ASP A 93 1.61 -0.96 10.18
C ASP A 93 3.00 -0.36 9.92
N HIS A 94 3.09 0.74 9.18
CA HIS A 94 4.37 1.40 8.85
C HIS A 94 4.74 2.40 9.92
N GLU A 95 5.81 2.08 10.67
CA GLU A 95 6.29 2.87 11.79
C GLU A 95 7.57 3.63 11.41
N THR A 96 7.53 4.96 11.50
CA THR A 96 8.71 5.82 11.43
C THR A 96 8.76 6.73 12.66
N GLY A 97 9.93 6.84 13.30
CA GLY A 97 10.09 7.68 14.49
C GLY A 97 9.26 7.22 15.69
N GLY A 98 8.96 5.92 15.79
CA GLY A 98 8.16 5.33 16.88
C GLY A 98 6.64 5.58 16.80
N LYS A 99 6.17 6.12 15.66
CA LYS A 99 4.75 6.36 15.37
C LYS A 99 4.35 5.61 14.10
N VAL A 100 3.20 4.94 14.16
CA VAL A 100 2.56 4.36 12.98
C VAL A 100 1.93 5.48 12.16
N ASN A 101 2.47 5.71 10.96
CA ASN A 101 2.04 6.79 10.07
C ASN A 101 0.96 6.34 9.08
N SER A 102 0.97 5.05 8.71
CA SER A 102 -0.02 4.44 7.83
C SER A 102 -0.07 2.93 8.05
N VAL A 103 -1.11 2.30 7.50
CA VAL A 103 -1.16 0.85 7.30
C VAL A 103 -0.95 0.58 5.82
N LEU A 104 0.17 -0.06 5.47
CA LEU A 104 0.44 -0.43 4.09
C LEU A 104 -0.24 -1.75 3.77
N VAL A 105 -0.89 -1.79 2.61
CA VAL A 105 -1.51 -2.98 2.03
C VAL A 105 -0.90 -3.16 0.66
N GLY A 106 -0.38 -4.36 0.39
CA GLY A 106 0.25 -4.69 -0.88
C GLY A 106 -0.33 -5.96 -1.47
N VAL A 107 -0.62 -5.93 -2.77
CA VAL A 107 -0.98 -7.09 -3.59
C VAL A 107 0.11 -7.27 -4.65
N ARG A 108 0.65 -8.48 -4.74
CA ARG A 108 1.72 -8.80 -5.68
C ARG A 108 1.15 -9.10 -7.07
N CYS A 109 1.68 -8.42 -8.08
CA CYS A 109 1.52 -8.75 -9.49
C CYS A 109 2.38 -9.98 -9.86
N ARG A 110 2.10 -10.59 -11.00
CA ARG A 110 2.88 -11.71 -11.54
C ARG A 110 4.12 -11.21 -12.28
N ARG A 111 3.99 -10.07 -12.95
CA ARG A 111 5.06 -9.39 -13.67
C ARG A 111 5.41 -8.05 -13.03
N ALA A 112 6.63 -7.61 -13.30
CA ALA A 112 7.04 -6.25 -12.97
C ALA A 112 6.34 -5.26 -13.90
N LEU A 113 5.83 -4.19 -13.31
CA LEU A 113 5.20 -3.07 -13.99
C LEU A 113 6.29 -2.18 -14.62
N PRO A 114 6.05 -1.63 -15.82
CA PRO A 114 7.07 -0.92 -16.58
C PRO A 114 7.38 0.48 -16.05
N VAL A 115 6.58 0.99 -15.11
CA VAL A 115 6.61 2.37 -14.65
C VAL A 115 6.09 2.46 -13.22
N VAL A 116 6.70 3.33 -12.42
CA VAL A 116 6.15 3.69 -11.11
C VAL A 116 5.02 4.69 -11.29
N VAL A 117 3.88 4.44 -10.67
CA VAL A 117 2.73 5.36 -10.66
C VAL A 117 2.31 5.57 -9.22
N GLU A 118 2.28 6.82 -8.76
CA GLU A 118 1.74 7.21 -7.47
C GLU A 118 0.46 8.02 -7.67
N LEU A 119 -0.65 7.56 -7.11
CA LEU A 119 -1.96 8.20 -7.12
C LEU A 119 -2.23 8.79 -5.73
N TRP A 120 -2.02 10.08 -5.57
CA TRP A 120 -2.18 10.78 -4.29
C TRP A 120 -3.54 11.45 -4.16
N LEU A 121 -4.12 11.38 -2.96
CA LEU A 121 -5.29 12.20 -2.64
C LEU A 121 -4.91 13.69 -2.60
N PRO A 122 -5.72 14.59 -3.19
CA PRO A 122 -5.46 16.03 -3.19
C PRO A 122 -5.39 16.66 -1.80
N SER A 123 -6.03 16.05 -0.80
CA SER A 123 -6.05 16.52 0.59
C SER A 123 -4.75 16.25 1.36
N VAL A 124 -3.87 15.42 0.81
CA VAL A 124 -2.60 15.04 1.45
C VAL A 124 -1.49 15.97 0.99
N PRO A 125 -0.68 16.56 1.90
CA PRO A 125 0.48 17.33 1.50
C PRO A 125 1.58 16.38 0.99
N PHE A 126 1.55 16.04 -0.29
CA PHE A 126 2.46 15.04 -0.89
C PHE A 126 3.81 15.61 -1.37
N GLN A 127 4.05 16.92 -1.20
CA GLN A 127 5.27 17.57 -1.67
C GLN A 127 6.50 17.02 -0.95
N ARG A 128 7.45 16.48 -1.73
CA ARG A 128 8.75 15.98 -1.27
C ARG A 128 9.86 16.42 -2.23
N ASP A 129 11.11 16.43 -1.75
CA ASP A 129 12.27 16.95 -2.50
C ASP A 129 12.44 16.29 -3.88
N GLN A 130 12.19 14.98 -3.96
CA GLN A 130 12.25 14.21 -5.20
C GLN A 130 10.87 13.64 -5.50
N MET A 131 10.05 14.43 -6.19
CA MET A 131 8.76 14.00 -6.67
C MET A 131 8.88 13.50 -8.12
N PRO A 132 8.20 12.40 -8.49
CA PRO A 132 8.13 11.97 -9.89
C PRO A 132 7.40 13.02 -10.75
N ASP A 133 7.39 12.82 -12.07
CA ASP A 133 6.76 13.75 -12.99
C ASP A 133 5.24 13.76 -12.81
N LEU A 134 4.65 14.95 -12.72
CA LEU A 134 3.19 15.10 -12.64
C LEU A 134 2.58 14.75 -14.01
N LEU A 135 1.78 13.69 -14.06
CA LEU A 135 0.99 13.37 -15.24
C LEU A 135 -0.31 14.20 -15.28
N GLY A 136 -0.96 14.37 -14.12
CA GLY A 136 -2.23 15.10 -14.00
C GLY A 136 -3.27 14.36 -13.15
N PRO A 137 -4.54 14.78 -13.19
CA PRO A 137 -5.61 14.13 -12.45
C PRO A 137 -5.96 12.76 -13.06
N VAL A 138 -6.18 11.77 -12.19
CA VAL A 138 -6.67 10.41 -12.49
C VAL A 138 -7.77 10.11 -11.47
N GLY A 139 -9.02 10.18 -11.92
CA GLY A 139 -10.18 10.13 -11.03
C GLY A 139 -10.15 11.28 -10.00
N SER A 140 -10.29 10.92 -8.74
CA SER A 140 -10.22 11.78 -7.56
C SER A 140 -8.78 12.06 -7.08
N ARG A 141 -7.76 11.52 -7.74
CA ARG A 141 -6.35 11.57 -7.33
C ARG A 141 -5.47 12.30 -8.34
N TYR A 142 -4.29 12.72 -7.89
CA TYR A 142 -3.22 13.21 -8.77
C TYR A 142 -2.19 12.12 -9.01
N ALA A 143 -1.85 11.90 -10.28
CA ALA A 143 -0.88 10.90 -10.71
C ALA A 143 0.51 11.52 -10.89
N PHE A 144 1.48 10.95 -10.20
CA PHE A 144 2.91 11.19 -10.36
C PHE A 144 3.58 9.92 -10.88
N VAL A 145 4.46 10.04 -11.87
CA VAL A 145 4.98 8.88 -12.59
C VAL A 145 6.47 8.99 -12.85
N SER A 146 7.16 7.85 -12.88
CA SER A 146 8.60 7.84 -13.18
C SER A 146 8.91 8.05 -14.66
N GLU A 147 7.96 7.75 -15.56
CA GLU A 147 8.13 7.87 -17.01
C GLU A 147 6.77 8.13 -17.69
N LEU A 148 6.62 9.29 -18.33
CA LEU A 148 5.34 9.76 -18.87
C LEU A 148 4.77 8.85 -20.00
N PRO A 149 5.53 8.54 -21.08
CA PRO A 149 5.11 7.60 -22.12
C PRO A 149 4.60 6.25 -21.63
N ALA A 150 5.31 5.58 -20.72
CA ALA A 150 4.94 4.29 -20.17
C ALA A 150 3.69 4.41 -19.29
N ALA A 151 3.59 5.46 -18.47
CA ALA A 151 2.41 5.71 -17.66
C ALA A 151 1.15 5.97 -18.48
N ARG A 152 1.25 6.71 -19.59
CA ARG A 152 0.11 6.96 -20.49
C ARG A 152 -0.44 5.69 -21.14
N LYS A 153 0.38 4.65 -21.28
CA LYS A 153 -0.08 3.33 -21.77
C LYS A 153 -0.74 2.52 -20.67
N LEU A 154 -0.25 2.64 -19.44
CA LEU A 154 -0.74 1.89 -18.29
C LEU A 154 -2.06 2.47 -17.75
N ILE A 155 -2.21 3.80 -17.74
CA ILE A 155 -3.39 4.49 -17.21
C ILE A 155 -4.48 4.52 -18.28
N ASN A 156 -5.34 3.50 -18.22
CA ASN A 156 -6.53 3.33 -19.04
C ASN A 156 -7.81 3.63 -18.21
N PRO A 157 -9.01 3.71 -18.83
CA PRO A 157 -10.26 3.94 -18.10
C PRO A 157 -10.53 2.91 -16.99
N ASP A 158 -10.26 1.63 -17.23
CA ASP A 158 -10.48 0.56 -16.24
C ASP A 158 -9.62 0.76 -14.99
N LEU A 159 -8.39 1.27 -15.15
CA LEU A 159 -7.50 1.60 -14.04
C LEU A 159 -8.05 2.77 -13.24
N VAL A 160 -8.57 3.79 -13.94
CA VAL A 160 -9.18 4.96 -13.28
C VAL A 160 -10.39 4.51 -12.45
N ASP A 161 -11.26 3.68 -13.03
CA ASP A 161 -12.46 3.18 -12.36
C ASP A 161 -12.09 2.32 -11.14
N ALA A 162 -11.14 1.37 -11.29
CA ALA A 162 -10.65 0.55 -10.18
C ALA A 162 -9.98 1.40 -9.08
N ALA A 163 -9.26 2.46 -9.45
CA ALA A 163 -8.62 3.35 -8.49
C ALA A 163 -9.64 4.20 -7.69
N GLU A 164 -10.79 4.52 -8.27
CA GLU A 164 -11.87 5.24 -7.57
C GLU A 164 -12.51 4.40 -6.46
N GLU A 165 -12.67 3.09 -6.67
CA GLU A 165 -13.29 2.18 -5.69
C GLU A 165 -12.46 2.02 -4.40
N ILE A 166 -11.15 2.28 -4.45
CA ILE A 166 -10.25 2.17 -3.28
C ILE A 166 -10.69 3.05 -2.09
N GLY A 167 -11.38 4.15 -2.35
CA GLY A 167 -11.98 5.01 -1.33
C GLY A 167 -11.11 6.17 -0.86
N ALA A 168 -11.76 7.21 -0.34
CA ALA A 168 -11.16 8.52 -0.07
C ALA A 168 -10.37 8.63 1.26
N ASP A 169 -10.27 7.55 2.04
CA ASP A 169 -9.42 7.48 3.23
C ASP A 169 -7.99 7.02 2.91
N VAL A 170 -7.77 6.40 1.75
CA VAL A 170 -6.45 5.91 1.31
C VAL A 170 -5.63 7.05 0.72
N THR A 171 -4.61 7.44 1.47
CA THR A 171 -3.76 8.62 1.19
C THR A 171 -3.03 8.55 -0.14
N VAL A 172 -2.46 7.38 -0.45
CA VAL A 172 -1.78 7.10 -1.72
C VAL A 172 -2.00 5.65 -2.11
N VAL A 173 -2.21 5.43 -3.41
CA VAL A 173 -2.13 4.13 -4.07
C VAL A 173 -0.94 4.20 -5.00
N TRP A 174 -0.07 3.21 -5.02
CA TRP A 174 1.04 3.24 -5.95
C TRP A 174 1.38 1.88 -6.53
N LEU A 175 1.94 1.94 -7.73
CA LEU A 175 2.39 0.82 -8.53
C LEU A 175 3.90 0.92 -8.57
N GLU A 176 4.60 -0.13 -8.15
CA GLU A 176 6.04 -0.23 -8.31
C GLU A 176 6.47 -1.69 -8.41
N ASN A 177 7.51 -1.95 -9.21
CA ASN A 177 8.01 -3.31 -9.42
C ASN A 177 6.85 -4.28 -9.72
N ASP A 178 6.75 -5.39 -9.00
CA ASP A 178 5.66 -6.35 -9.09
C ASP A 178 4.58 -6.14 -8.00
N TRP A 179 4.28 -4.90 -7.61
CA TRP A 179 3.34 -4.61 -6.53
C TRP A 179 2.35 -3.49 -6.86
N VAL A 180 1.10 -3.72 -6.43
CA VAL A 180 0.09 -2.68 -6.22
C VAL A 180 -0.03 -2.45 -4.72
N LEU A 181 0.18 -1.22 -4.27
CA LEU A 181 0.20 -0.86 -2.86
C LEU A 181 -0.76 0.29 -2.54
N ALA A 182 -1.19 0.35 -1.28
CA ALA A 182 -1.95 1.45 -0.74
C ALA A 182 -1.54 1.78 0.69
N ALA A 183 -1.65 3.05 1.07
CA ALA A 183 -1.45 3.53 2.43
C ALA A 183 -2.78 3.98 3.03
N ALA A 184 -3.35 3.09 3.85
CA ALA A 184 -4.55 3.35 4.64
C ALA A 184 -4.21 4.10 5.94
N PRO A 185 -5.20 4.76 6.59
CA PRO A 185 -4.97 5.47 7.85
C PRO A 185 -4.48 4.55 8.98
N PRO A 186 -3.68 5.07 9.93
CA PRO A 186 -3.36 4.34 11.16
C PRO A 186 -4.62 3.84 11.87
N GLY A 187 -4.60 2.58 12.30
CA GLY A 187 -5.73 2.00 13.02
C GLY A 187 -6.88 1.51 12.13
N SER A 188 -6.69 1.39 10.81
CA SER A 188 -7.65 0.71 9.94
C SER A 188 -8.02 -0.68 10.47
N THR A 189 -9.33 -0.91 10.57
CA THR A 189 -9.90 -2.17 11.08
C THR A 189 -9.69 -3.32 10.09
N PRO A 190 -9.68 -4.58 10.55
CA PRO A 190 -9.60 -5.74 9.66
C PRO A 190 -10.64 -5.70 8.53
N ALA A 191 -11.89 -5.35 8.84
CA ALA A 191 -12.96 -5.27 7.84
C ALA A 191 -12.69 -4.19 6.77
N ARG A 192 -12.04 -3.07 7.11
CA ARG A 192 -11.63 -2.06 6.12
C ARG A 192 -10.49 -2.57 5.24
N LEU A 193 -9.54 -3.28 5.84
CA LEU A 193 -8.36 -3.81 5.13
C LEU A 193 -8.72 -4.97 4.23
N GLU A 194 -9.71 -5.79 4.58
CA GLU A 194 -10.24 -6.81 3.68
C GLU A 194 -10.93 -6.23 2.44
N ARG A 195 -11.64 -5.12 2.61
CA ARG A 195 -12.17 -4.35 1.47
C ARG A 195 -11.03 -3.80 0.64
N LEU A 196 -10.06 -3.14 1.25
CA LEU A 196 -8.90 -2.60 0.54
C LEU A 196 -8.12 -3.68 -0.23
N LEU A 197 -7.95 -4.88 0.32
CA LEU A 197 -7.32 -6.01 -0.37
C LEU A 197 -8.11 -6.49 -1.58
N ARG A 198 -9.45 -6.36 -1.56
CA ARG A 198 -10.31 -6.64 -2.72
C ARG A 198 -10.13 -5.55 -3.77
N ASP A 199 -10.24 -4.28 -3.37
CA ASP A 199 -10.12 -3.13 -4.27
C ASP A 199 -8.73 -3.12 -4.96
N LEU A 200 -7.66 -3.39 -4.20
CA LEU A 200 -6.32 -3.55 -4.77
C LEU A 200 -6.16 -4.80 -5.63
N GLY A 201 -6.93 -5.86 -5.35
CA GLY A 201 -6.95 -7.07 -6.18
C GLY A 201 -7.56 -6.79 -7.55
N GLU A 202 -8.66 -6.02 -7.58
CA GLU A 202 -9.29 -5.57 -8.83
C GLU A 202 -8.36 -4.66 -9.62
N LEU A 203 -7.69 -3.70 -8.94
CA LEU A 203 -6.67 -2.87 -9.58
C LEU A 203 -5.49 -3.70 -10.12
N ALA A 204 -5.05 -4.73 -9.39
CA ALA A 204 -4.00 -5.65 -9.81
C ALA A 204 -4.38 -6.45 -11.07
N ASP A 205 -5.64 -6.86 -11.19
CA ASP A 205 -6.15 -7.55 -12.39
C ASP A 205 -6.18 -6.60 -13.61
N VAL A 206 -6.43 -5.30 -13.42
CA VAL A 206 -6.37 -4.32 -14.51
C VAL A 206 -4.94 -4.09 -15.03
N VAL A 207 -3.96 -3.96 -14.14
CA VAL A 207 -2.57 -3.64 -14.54
C VAL A 207 -1.75 -4.87 -14.95
N ASP A 208 -2.17 -6.04 -14.46
CA ASP A 208 -1.53 -7.33 -14.70
C ASP A 208 -2.59 -8.41 -15.02
N PRO A 209 -3.30 -8.27 -16.16
CA PRO A 209 -4.37 -9.19 -16.57
C PRO A 209 -3.81 -10.54 -17.01
N PHE A 210 -4.59 -11.62 -16.85
CA PHE A 210 -4.14 -12.98 -17.16
C PHE A 210 -3.80 -13.22 -18.62
N ASP A 211 -4.58 -12.66 -19.54
CA ASP A 211 -4.45 -12.93 -20.98
C ASP A 211 -3.37 -12.09 -21.69
N ALA A 212 -2.58 -11.31 -20.96
CA ALA A 212 -1.52 -10.49 -21.55
C ALA A 212 -0.38 -11.29 -22.21
N ASP A 213 -0.35 -12.61 -22.02
CA ASP A 213 0.61 -13.51 -22.65
C ASP A 213 0.32 -13.73 -24.17
N ASP A 214 -0.92 -13.55 -24.63
CA ASP A 214 -1.32 -13.89 -26.01
C ASP A 214 -1.07 -12.78 -27.06
N GLU A 215 -0.90 -11.52 -26.64
CA GLU A 215 -0.71 -10.40 -27.58
C GLU A 215 0.74 -10.23 -28.06
N SER A 216 1.71 -10.92 -27.46
CA SER A 216 3.13 -10.78 -27.82
C SER A 216 3.64 -11.74 -28.90
N ASP A 217 2.82 -12.72 -29.35
CA ASP A 217 3.22 -13.75 -30.33
C ASP A 217 2.46 -13.71 -31.67
N THR A 218 1.58 -12.73 -31.91
CA THR A 218 0.85 -12.59 -33.19
C THR A 218 1.57 -11.75 -34.25
N GLY A 219 2.91 -11.77 -34.24
CA GLY A 219 3.77 -11.21 -35.30
C GLY A 219 4.56 -12.24 -36.12
N GLY A 220 4.47 -13.53 -35.78
CA GLY A 220 5.14 -14.60 -36.51
C GLY A 220 4.36 -14.98 -37.77
N GLU A 221 4.64 -14.30 -38.89
CA GLU A 221 4.19 -14.72 -40.21
C GLU A 221 4.62 -16.18 -40.46
N VAL A 222 3.68 -17.13 -40.36
CA VAL A 222 3.93 -18.54 -40.64
C VAL A 222 4.21 -18.68 -42.14
N HIS A 223 5.49 -18.59 -42.50
CA HIS A 223 5.96 -18.89 -43.85
C HIS A 223 5.70 -20.37 -44.14
N ARG A 224 4.60 -20.65 -44.84
CA ARG A 224 4.24 -21.98 -45.32
C ARG A 224 4.98 -22.21 -46.65
N PRO A 225 5.95 -23.13 -46.74
CA PRO A 225 6.63 -23.39 -48.01
C PRO A 225 5.64 -24.01 -48.98
N GLN A 226 5.51 -23.37 -50.14
CA GLN A 226 4.66 -23.81 -51.24
C GLN A 226 5.40 -24.95 -51.98
N PHE A 227 5.06 -26.20 -51.69
CA PHE A 227 5.56 -27.32 -52.48
C PHE A 227 4.87 -27.32 -53.84
N GLY A 228 5.61 -26.87 -54.85
CA GLY A 228 5.20 -26.89 -56.25
C GLY A 228 4.92 -28.32 -56.71
N ARG A 229 3.69 -28.55 -57.16
CA ARG A 229 3.26 -29.76 -57.86
C ARG A 229 3.89 -29.72 -59.27
N LYS A 230 4.90 -30.55 -59.54
CA LYS A 230 5.30 -30.85 -60.92
C LYS A 230 4.40 -31.95 -61.47
N GLN A 231 4.04 -31.75 -62.73
CA GLN A 231 3.15 -32.55 -63.58
C GLN A 231 3.63 -33.98 -63.75
#